data_AF-A0A9D1EBG6-F1
#
_entry.id   AF-A0A9D1EBG6-F1
#
_cell.length_a   1.000
_cell.length_b   1.000
_cell.length_c   1.000
_cell.angle_alpha   90.00
_cell.angle_beta   90.00
_cell.angle_gamma   90.00
#
_symmetry.space_group_name_H-M   'P 1'
#
loop_
_entity.id
_entity.type
_entity.pdbx_description
1 polymer ?
#
loop_
_entity_poly.entity_id
_entity_poly.type
_entity_poly.pdbx_seq_one_letter_code
_entity_poly.pdbx_strand_id
1 'polypeptide(L)'
;MGEKDKAERMLENFADVFADIVNVLMFGGKRLISPDELVEVDARSQFKAESGKLHEQERDCARLWRRDGRTLALLGLENQTDIDEDMPY
;
A
#
# COMPACT_ATOMS: atom_id res chain seq x y z
N MET A 1 -20.28 4.70 0.08
CA MET A 1 -18.89 5.17 0.07
C MET A 1 -18.61 6.20 1.17
N GLY A 2 -19.04 5.97 2.43
CA GLY A 2 -19.28 7.09 3.39
C GLY A 2 -18.71 6.94 4.81
N GLU A 3 -18.77 5.73 5.39
CA GLU A 3 -18.24 5.43 6.74
C GLU A 3 -17.33 4.20 6.74
N LYS A 4 -17.70 3.13 6.02
CA LYS A 4 -16.89 1.90 5.92
C LYS A 4 -15.51 2.16 5.31
N ASP A 5 -15.46 2.83 4.16
CA ASP A 5 -14.17 3.16 3.51
C ASP A 5 -13.27 4.06 4.38
N LYS A 6 -13.86 4.87 5.27
CA LYS A 6 -13.10 5.70 6.23
C LYS A 6 -12.53 4.86 7.36
N ALA A 7 -13.31 3.91 7.87
CA ALA A 7 -12.88 3.00 8.92
C ALA A 7 -11.83 2.02 8.40
N GLU A 8 -11.99 1.46 7.20
CA GLU A 8 -11.04 0.57 6.55
C GLU A 8 -9.70 1.27 6.29
N ARG A 9 -9.72 2.46 5.68
CA ARG A 9 -8.52 3.31 5.56
C ARG A 9 -7.84 3.59 6.90
N MET A 10 -8.62 3.87 7.94
CA MET A 10 -8.07 4.15 9.27
C MET A 10 -7.38 2.91 9.85
N LEU A 11 -7.96 1.73 9.64
CA LEU A 11 -7.42 0.46 10.14
C LEU A 11 -6.17 0.04 9.38
N GLU A 12 -6.18 0.10 8.06
CA GLU A 12 -5.04 -0.26 7.21
C GLU A 12 -3.84 0.67 7.40
N ASN A 13 -4.07 1.89 7.90
CA ASN A 13 -3.00 2.80 8.26
C ASN A 13 -2.21 2.35 9.50
N PHE A 14 -2.75 1.47 10.37
CA PHE A 14 -1.96 0.92 11.45
C PHE A 14 -0.93 -0.08 10.91
N ALA A 15 0.34 0.09 11.30
CA ALA A 15 1.44 -0.70 10.76
C ALA A 15 1.31 -2.21 11.05
N ASP A 16 0.67 -2.59 12.15
CA ASP A 16 0.39 -3.98 12.52
C ASP A 16 -0.68 -4.61 11.63
N VAL A 17 -1.79 -3.92 11.41
CA VAL A 17 -2.84 -4.33 10.48
C VAL A 17 -2.29 -4.42 9.05
N PHE A 18 -1.51 -3.42 8.61
CA PHE A 18 -0.84 -3.43 7.31
C PHE A 18 0.09 -4.64 7.15
N ALA A 19 0.93 -4.91 8.15
CA ALA A 19 1.84 -6.05 8.13
C ALA A 19 1.08 -7.39 8.07
N ASP A 20 0.00 -7.53 8.84
CA ASP A 20 -0.83 -8.74 8.81
C ASP A 20 -1.49 -8.95 7.43
N ILE A 21 -2.04 -7.90 6.84
CA ILE A 21 -2.63 -7.95 5.48
C ILE A 21 -1.57 -8.42 4.47
N VAL A 22 -0.39 -7.78 4.44
CA VAL A 22 0.67 -8.13 3.48
C VAL A 22 1.22 -9.54 3.74
N ASN A 23 1.40 -9.93 5.00
CA ASN A 23 1.84 -11.28 5.36
C ASN A 23 0.85 -12.36 4.91
N VAL A 24 -0.46 -12.09 4.99
CA VAL A 24 -1.49 -13.00 4.47
C VAL A 24 -1.47 -13.03 2.95
N LEU A 25 -1.58 -11.88 2.29
CA LEU A 25 -1.76 -11.80 0.84
C LEU A 25 -0.51 -12.21 0.05
N MET A 26 0.68 -11.76 0.46
CA MET A 26 1.92 -11.95 -0.29
C MET A 26 2.75 -13.14 0.19
N PHE A 27 2.60 -13.54 1.45
CA PHE A 27 3.44 -14.57 2.08
C PHE A 27 2.65 -15.77 2.62
N GLY A 28 1.38 -15.92 2.22
CA GLY A 28 0.55 -17.06 2.57
C GLY A 28 0.34 -17.21 4.08
N GLY A 29 0.26 -16.09 4.79
CA GLY A 29 0.07 -16.05 6.25
C GLY A 29 1.34 -16.22 7.07
N LYS A 30 2.52 -16.38 6.44
CA LYS A 30 3.79 -16.38 7.15
C LYS A 30 4.12 -14.95 7.58
N ARG A 31 4.40 -14.75 8.87
CA ARG A 31 4.79 -13.46 9.46
C ARG A 31 6.24 -13.11 9.10
N LEU A 32 6.47 -12.61 7.89
CA LEU A 32 7.79 -12.21 7.38
C LEU A 32 8.09 -10.74 7.65
N ILE A 33 7.09 -9.87 7.52
CA ILE A 33 7.21 -8.44 7.76
C ILE A 33 6.77 -8.15 9.19
N SER A 34 7.63 -7.48 9.95
CA SER A 34 7.27 -6.95 11.26
C SER A 34 6.78 -5.50 11.15
N PRO A 35 5.81 -5.06 11.97
CA PRO A 35 5.27 -3.70 11.88
C PRO A 35 6.32 -2.59 12.08
N ASP A 36 7.34 -2.84 12.90
CA ASP A 36 8.47 -1.94 13.14
C ASP A 36 9.43 -1.80 11.94
N GLU A 37 9.32 -2.69 10.95
CA GLU A 37 10.08 -2.63 9.70
C GLU A 37 9.37 -1.79 8.64
N LEU A 38 8.18 -1.26 8.93
CA LEU A 38 7.37 -0.50 7.99
C LEU A 38 7.44 1.00 8.27
N VAL A 39 8.06 1.74 7.36
CA VAL A 39 8.17 3.20 7.43
C VAL A 39 7.06 3.83 6.60
N GLU A 40 6.23 4.67 7.22
CA GLU A 40 5.16 5.38 6.52
C GLU A 40 5.71 6.33 5.46
N VAL A 41 5.07 6.35 4.29
CA VAL A 41 5.36 7.30 3.22
C VAL A 41 4.06 7.91 2.72
N ASP A 42 4.17 9.07 2.08
CA ASP A 42 3.02 9.72 1.46
C ASP A 42 2.44 8.79 0.38
N ALA A 43 1.14 8.51 0.48
CA ALA A 43 0.43 7.56 -0.37
C ALA A 43 0.11 8.17 -1.76
N ARG A 44 0.35 9.48 -1.92
CA ARG A 44 0.21 10.19 -3.19
C ARG A 44 1.49 10.14 -4.00
N SER A 45 1.47 9.37 -5.08
CA SER A 45 2.53 9.42 -6.10
C SER A 45 1.95 9.92 -7.41
N GLN A 46 2.52 11.00 -7.94
CA GLN A 46 2.26 11.43 -9.31
C GLN A 46 3.30 10.78 -10.21
N PHE A 47 2.87 9.95 -11.18
CA PHE A 47 3.76 9.43 -12.20
C PHE A 47 3.28 9.86 -13.58
N LYS A 48 4.24 10.15 -14.47
CA LYS A 48 3.94 10.53 -15.85
C LYS A 48 4.05 9.27 -16.70
N ALA A 49 2.92 8.80 -17.21
CA ALA A 49 2.90 7.67 -18.14
C ALA A 49 3.57 8.08 -19.46
N GLU A 50 3.95 7.09 -20.27
CA GLU A 50 4.62 7.28 -21.56
C GLU A 50 3.80 8.15 -22.55
N SER A 51 2.47 8.20 -22.36
CA SER A 51 1.53 9.09 -23.06
C SER A 51 1.68 10.57 -22.71
N GLY A 52 2.52 10.92 -21.74
CA GLY A 52 2.69 12.28 -21.24
C GLY A 52 1.56 12.76 -20.32
N LYS A 53 0.55 11.93 -20.09
CA LYS A 53 -0.54 12.16 -19.14
C LYS A 53 0.00 11.99 -17.71
N LEU A 54 -0.29 12.95 -16.84
CA LEU A 54 0.00 12.82 -15.42
C LEU A 54 -1.06 11.89 -14.83
N HIS A 55 -0.64 10.71 -14.37
CA HIS A 55 -1.49 9.82 -13.60
C HIS A 55 -1.21 10.09 -12.13
N GLU A 56 -2.27 10.39 -11.39
CA GLU A 56 -2.23 10.46 -9.94
C GLU A 56 -2.63 9.08 -9.43
N GLN A 57 -1.66 8.33 -8.90
CA GLN A 57 -1.96 7.11 -8.18
C GLN A 57 -2.11 7.49 -6.70
N GLU A 58 -3.36 7.67 -6.30
CA GLU A 58 -3.71 7.88 -4.90
C GLU A 58 -3.88 6.50 -4.26
N ARG A 59 -2.83 6.02 -3.58
CA ARG A 59 -2.95 4.84 -2.73
C ARG A 59 -3.69 5.21 -1.46
N ASP A 60 -4.41 4.27 -0.89
CA ASP A 60 -5.06 4.47 0.40
C ASP A 60 -4.02 4.51 1.52
N CYS A 61 -3.01 3.65 1.44
CA CYS A 61 -1.82 3.71 2.29
C CYS A 61 -0.59 3.12 1.59
N ALA A 62 0.59 3.63 1.95
CA ALA A 62 1.87 3.14 1.43
C ALA A 62 2.95 3.16 2.52
N ARG A 63 3.79 2.13 2.54
CA ARG A 63 4.88 1.96 3.51
C ARG A 63 6.12 1.39 2.83
N LEU A 64 7.29 1.90 3.19
CA LEU A 64 8.56 1.28 2.83
C LEU A 64 8.87 0.14 3.80
N TRP A 65 9.10 -1.05 3.26
CA TRP A 65 9.65 -2.15 4.04
C TRP A 65 11.16 -1.97 4.15
N ARG A 66 11.64 -1.69 5.37
CA ARG A 66 13.05 -1.45 5.68
C ARG A 66 13.51 -2.39 6.79
N ARG A 67 14.56 -3.16 6.49
CA ARG A 67 15.22 -4.07 7.41
C ARG A 67 16.72 -3.78 7.41
N ASP A 68 17.33 -3.70 8.59
CA ASP A 68 18.77 -3.47 8.76
C ASP A 68 19.31 -2.26 7.97
N GLY A 69 18.55 -1.16 7.98
CA GLY A 69 18.91 0.09 7.29
C GLY A 69 18.76 0.05 5.77
N ARG A 70 18.27 -1.06 5.18
CA ARG A 70 18.05 -1.19 3.73
C ARG A 70 16.57 -1.22 3.41
N THR A 71 16.17 -0.44 2.41
CA THR A 71 14.83 -0.52 1.83
C THR A 71 14.74 -1.73 0.92
N LEU A 72 13.84 -2.65 1.22
CA LEU A 72 13.61 -3.87 0.47
C LEU A 72 12.52 -3.68 -0.60
N ALA A 73 11.44 -2.98 -0.24
CA ALA A 73 10.31 -2.73 -1.15
C ALA A 73 9.52 -1.48 -0.74
N LEU A 74 8.76 -0.94 -1.70
CA LEU A 74 7.63 -0.05 -1.45
C LEU A 74 6.36 -0.91 -1.51
N LEU A 75 5.57 -0.90 -0.45
CA LEU A 75 4.32 -1.63 -0.33
C LEU A 75 3.16 -0.64 -0.32
N GLY A 76 2.13 -0.91 -1.10
CA GLY A 76 0.94 -0.07 -1.19
C GLY A 76 -0.32 -0.92 -1.15
N LEU A 77 -1.35 -0.42 -0.46
CA LEU A 77 -2.71 -0.97 -0.54
C LEU A 77 -3.62 0.03 -1.25
N GLU A 78 -4.43 -0.48 -2.16
CA GLU A 78 -5.43 0.26 -2.92
C GLU A 78 -6.78 -0.43 -2.77
N ASN A 79 -7.75 0.28 -2.21
CA ASN A 79 -9.14 -0.13 -2.05
C ASN A 79 -9.95 0.40 -3.23
N GLN A 80 -9.76 -0.21 -4.39
CA GLN A 80 -10.53 0.14 -5.58
C GLN A 80 -11.94 -0.48 -5.51
N THR A 81 -12.96 0.33 -5.75
CA THR A 81 -14.36 -0.14 -5.80
C THR A 81 -14.75 -0.73 -7.15
N ASP A 82 -13.96 -0.46 -8.19
CA ASP A 82 -14.11 -0.94 -9.56
C ASP A 82 -12.73 -1.33 -10.11
N ILE A 83 -12.68 -2.19 -11.13
CA ILE A 83 -11.42 -2.65 -11.74
C ILE A 83 -10.81 -1.49 -12.56
N ASP A 84 -9.56 -1.12 -12.26
CA ASP A 84 -8.76 -0.23 -13.10
C ASP A 84 -8.00 -1.03 -14.19
N GLU A 85 -8.37 -0.84 -15.45
CA GLU A 85 -7.72 -1.50 -16.61
C GLU A 85 -6.29 -0.99 -16.87
N ASP A 86 -5.93 0.19 -16.33
CA ASP A 86 -4.59 0.76 -16.46
C ASP A 86 -3.61 0.20 -15.39
N MET A 87 -4.09 -0.66 -14.46
CA MET A 87 -3.22 -1.30 -13.47
C MET A 87 -2.32 -2.36 -14.13
N PRO A 88 -1.00 -2.33 -13.91
CA PRO A 88 -0.10 -3.35 -14.44
C PRO A 88 -0.35 -4.71 -13.77
N TYR A 89 -0.55 -5.76 -14.59
CA TYR A 89 -0.69 -7.16 -14.17
C TYR A 89 0.61 -7.76 -13.61
#